data_AF-A0A4Q4D5T0-F1
#
_entry.id   AF-A0A4Q4D5T0-F1
#
_cell.length_a   1.000
_cell.length_b   1.000
_cell.length_c   1.000
_cell.angle_alpha   90.00
_cell.angle_beta   90.00
_cell.angle_gamma   90.00
#
_symmetry.space_group_name_H-M   'P 1'
#
loop_
_entity.id
_entity.type
_entity.pdbx_description
1 polymer ?
#
loop_
_entity_poly.entity_id
_entity_poly.type
_entity_poly.pdbx_seq_one_letter_code
_entity_poly.pdbx_strand_id
1 'polypeptide(L)'
;MDALGLCLPERIHDGWLLQSRSEASVLDVVLDLSAAPVLSVTGGGEPWRTPLSPRHAQILELVAAAGPAGLSAAELSRRVHGDPDHAVTVRAEVSRLRRLVGSLVSTQPYRVAEGVRMTVERGEAVPRQG
;
A
#
# COMPACT_ATOMS: atom_id res chain seq x y z
N MET A 1 -3.22 31.84 -20.72
CA MET A 1 -3.15 31.43 -22.14
C MET A 1 -2.20 30.27 -22.23
N ASP A 2 -2.83 29.11 -22.29
CA ASP A 2 -2.29 27.77 -22.36
C ASP A 2 -1.48 27.52 -23.64
N ALA A 3 -0.44 26.71 -23.50
CA ALA A 3 -0.01 25.79 -24.54
C ALA A 3 0.77 24.64 -23.88
N LEU A 4 0.04 23.68 -23.31
CA LEU A 4 0.57 22.34 -23.06
C LEU A 4 0.94 21.74 -24.42
N GLY A 5 2.22 21.42 -24.59
CA GLY A 5 2.72 20.70 -25.76
C GLY A 5 2.10 19.32 -25.84
N LEU A 6 1.17 19.14 -26.77
CA LEU A 6 0.59 17.85 -27.15
C LEU A 6 1.67 17.06 -27.92
N CYS A 7 2.27 16.07 -27.27
CA CYS A 7 3.13 15.08 -27.93
C CYS A 7 2.24 14.14 -28.77
N LEU A 8 2.30 14.26 -30.10
CA LEU A 8 1.74 13.29 -31.04
C LEU A 8 2.75 12.16 -31.28
N PRO A 9 2.38 10.88 -31.15
CA PRO A 9 3.27 9.77 -31.45
C PRO A 9 3.38 9.53 -32.97
N GLU A 10 4.58 9.71 -33.52
CA GLU A 10 4.93 9.33 -34.89
C GLU A 10 5.37 7.85 -34.94
N ARG A 11 4.90 7.07 -35.92
CA ARG A 11 5.18 5.63 -36.02
C ARG A 11 6.59 5.36 -36.54
N ILE A 12 7.41 4.71 -35.72
CA ILE A 12 8.73 4.19 -36.12
C ILE A 12 8.56 2.78 -36.71
N HIS A 13 9.21 2.55 -37.85
CA HIS A 13 8.98 1.47 -38.80
C HIS A 13 9.54 0.09 -38.42
N ASP A 14 10.08 -0.14 -37.21
CA ASP A 14 10.64 -1.47 -36.88
C ASP A 14 10.67 -1.82 -35.37
N GLY A 15 9.60 -1.47 -34.66
CA GLY A 15 9.43 -1.90 -33.28
C GLY A 15 8.36 -1.12 -32.54
N TRP A 16 7.70 -1.79 -31.59
CA TRP A 16 6.81 -1.11 -30.65
C TRP A 16 7.68 -0.37 -29.63
N LEU A 17 7.63 0.97 -29.64
CA LEU A 17 7.94 1.74 -28.44
C LEU A 17 6.82 1.42 -27.44
N LEU A 18 7.13 0.61 -26.44
CA LEU A 18 6.25 0.41 -25.31
C LEU A 18 6.24 1.68 -24.46
N GLN A 19 5.58 2.74 -24.92
CA GLN A 19 5.11 3.80 -24.02
C GLN A 19 3.91 3.26 -23.25
N SER A 20 4.20 2.34 -22.33
CA SER A 20 3.31 2.02 -21.22
C SER A 20 3.87 2.67 -19.96
N ARG A 21 3.90 4.01 -19.97
CA ARG A 21 3.46 4.70 -18.78
C ARG A 21 2.11 5.26 -19.15
N SER A 22 1.06 4.45 -18.97
CA SER A 22 -0.10 5.00 -18.30
C SER A 22 0.47 5.83 -17.16
N GLU A 23 0.14 7.12 -17.09
CA GLU A 23 0.33 7.89 -15.88
C GLU A 23 -0.40 7.11 -14.79
N ALA A 24 0.30 6.16 -14.17
CA ALA A 24 -0.17 5.41 -13.04
C ALA A 24 -0.25 6.47 -11.96
N SER A 25 -1.42 7.10 -11.88
CA SER A 25 -1.71 8.13 -10.90
C SER A 25 -1.31 7.55 -9.57
N VAL A 26 -0.28 8.16 -8.97
CA VAL A 26 0.31 7.66 -7.75
C VAL A 26 -0.80 7.66 -6.70
N LEU A 27 -1.08 6.50 -6.12
CA LEU A 27 -2.07 6.37 -5.06
C LEU A 27 -1.46 6.86 -3.75
N ASP A 28 -2.11 7.82 -3.13
CA ASP A 28 -1.79 8.31 -1.80
C ASP A 28 -2.62 7.50 -0.79
N VAL A 29 -1.93 6.78 0.09
CA VAL A 29 -2.54 5.88 1.07
C VAL A 29 -2.13 6.31 2.47
N VAL A 30 -3.10 6.58 3.33
CA VAL A 30 -2.88 6.92 4.74
C VAL A 30 -3.45 5.81 5.61
N LEU A 31 -2.58 5.18 6.39
CA LEU A 31 -2.96 4.29 7.48
C LEU A 31 -3.00 5.11 8.78
N ASP A 32 -4.21 5.45 9.22
CA ASP A 32 -4.45 6.19 10.46
C ASP A 32 -4.60 5.21 11.62
N LEU A 33 -3.68 5.30 12.58
CA LEU A 33 -3.62 4.50 13.81
C LEU A 33 -3.86 5.36 15.07
N SER A 34 -4.36 6.58 14.92
CA SER A 34 -4.66 7.48 16.05
C SER A 34 -5.80 6.99 16.95
N ALA A 35 -6.70 6.16 16.40
CA ALA A 35 -7.82 5.55 17.11
C ALA A 35 -8.07 4.12 16.60
N ALA A 36 -9.34 3.79 16.30
CA ALA A 36 -9.65 2.57 15.55
C ALA A 36 -8.99 2.64 14.15
N PRO A 37 -8.21 1.64 13.74
CA PRO A 37 -7.43 1.74 12.49
C PRO A 37 -8.29 1.97 11.26
N VAL A 38 -7.93 2.97 10.45
CA VAL A 38 -8.61 3.28 9.18
C VAL A 38 -7.59 3.44 8.07
N LEU A 39 -7.86 2.82 6.93
CA LEU A 39 -7.13 3.06 5.69
C LEU A 39 -7.87 4.08 4.84
N SER A 40 -7.17 5.09 4.35
CA SER A 40 -7.69 6.12 3.45
C SER A 40 -6.89 6.10 2.16
N VAL A 41 -7.57 6.14 1.02
CA VAL A 41 -6.92 6.04 -0.30
C VAL A 41 -7.43 7.16 -1.19
N THR A 42 -6.49 7.89 -1.77
CA THR A 42 -6.74 8.97 -2.73
C THR A 42 -5.85 8.78 -3.97
N GLY A 43 -6.27 9.35 -5.10
CA GLY A 43 -5.65 9.09 -6.40
C GLY A 43 -6.25 7.87 -7.10
N GLY A 44 -6.13 7.79 -8.43
CA GLY A 44 -6.64 6.66 -9.23
C GLY A 44 -8.16 6.50 -9.34
N GLY A 45 -8.96 7.40 -8.75
CA GLY A 45 -10.42 7.35 -8.80
C GLY A 45 -11.09 8.15 -7.69
N GLU A 46 -12.33 7.77 -7.35
CA GLU A 46 -13.05 8.33 -6.20
C GLU A 46 -12.35 7.94 -4.89
N PRO A 47 -12.05 8.90 -4.00
CA PRO A 47 -11.38 8.62 -2.74
C PRO A 47 -12.27 7.75 -1.85
N TRP A 48 -11.65 6.79 -1.16
CA TRP A 48 -12.36 5.87 -0.28
C TRP A 48 -11.61 5.61 1.02
N ARG A 49 -12.36 5.19 2.03
CA ARG A 49 -11.82 4.84 3.35
C ARG A 49 -12.46 3.54 3.83
N THR A 50 -11.70 2.73 4.56
CA THR A 50 -12.20 1.47 5.13
C THR A 50 -11.60 1.21 6.50
N PRO A 51 -12.40 0.78 7.50
CA PRO A 51 -11.89 0.37 8.79
C PRO A 51 -11.06 -0.92 8.66
N LEU A 52 -10.02 -1.04 9.48
CA LEU A 52 -9.17 -2.21 9.55
C LEU A 52 -9.25 -2.87 10.93
N SER A 53 -9.10 -4.18 10.96
CA SER A 53 -8.81 -4.87 12.22
C SER A 53 -7.42 -4.46 12.72
N PRO A 54 -7.17 -4.52 14.04
CA PRO A 54 -5.83 -4.27 14.59
C PRO A 54 -4.74 -5.14 13.94
N ARG A 55 -5.07 -6.40 13.59
CA ARG A 55 -4.13 -7.31 12.92
C ARG A 55 -3.82 -6.87 11.49
N HIS A 56 -4.83 -6.49 10.71
CA HIS A 56 -4.62 -5.99 9.35
C HIS A 56 -3.82 -4.69 9.35
N ALA A 57 -4.10 -3.79 10.29
CA ALA A 57 -3.36 -2.55 10.47
C ALA A 57 -1.88 -2.81 10.79
N GLN A 58 -1.60 -3.70 11.75
CA GLN A 58 -0.23 -4.09 12.09
C GLN A 58 0.51 -4.72 10.90
N ILE A 59 -0.14 -5.58 10.12
CA ILE A 59 0.46 -6.19 8.92
C ILE A 59 0.80 -5.11 7.88
N LEU A 60 -0.14 -4.18 7.59
CA LEU A 60 0.10 -3.09 6.64
C LEU A 60 1.23 -2.18 7.09
N GLU A 61 1.29 -1.84 8.37
CA GLU A 61 2.36 -1.03 8.95
C GLU A 61 3.73 -1.68 8.72
N LEU A 62 3.86 -2.98 9.02
CA LEU A 62 5.10 -3.73 8.80
C LEU A 62 5.49 -3.79 7.33
N VAL A 63 4.51 -3.96 6.44
CA VAL A 63 4.71 -3.95 4.99
C VAL A 63 5.15 -2.57 4.49
N ALA A 64 4.61 -1.47 5.05
CA ALA A 64 5.04 -0.10 4.78
C ALA A 64 6.52 0.08 5.13
N ALA A 65 6.87 -0.30 6.36
CA ALA A 65 8.21 -0.09 6.92
C ALA A 65 9.30 -0.91 6.20
N ALA A 66 8.93 -2.05 5.59
CA ALA A 66 9.86 -2.88 4.83
C ALA A 66 10.26 -2.27 3.48
N GLY A 67 9.49 -1.31 2.97
CA GLY A 67 9.76 -0.65 1.69
C GLY A 67 9.78 -1.64 0.50
N PRO A 68 10.56 -1.33 -0.56
CA PRO A 68 10.57 -2.11 -1.80
C PRO A 68 11.02 -3.57 -1.64
N ALA A 69 11.85 -3.88 -0.63
CA ALA A 69 12.31 -5.24 -0.36
C ALA A 69 11.16 -6.17 0.06
N GLY A 70 10.15 -5.61 0.72
CA GLY A 70 9.01 -6.36 1.24
C GLY A 70 9.38 -7.38 2.30
N LEU A 71 8.37 -8.16 2.72
CA LEU A 71 8.49 -9.18 3.76
C LEU A 71 7.96 -10.53 3.30
N SER A 72 8.65 -11.60 3.66
CA SER A 72 8.11 -12.95 3.56
C SER A 72 7.04 -13.21 4.64
N ALA A 73 6.22 -14.25 4.44
CA ALA A 73 5.27 -14.70 5.44
C ALA A 73 5.94 -15.08 6.78
N ALA A 74 7.12 -15.70 6.75
CA ALA A 74 7.85 -16.07 7.96
C ALA A 74 8.41 -14.85 8.71
N GLU A 75 8.85 -13.82 7.98
CA GLU A 75 9.31 -12.56 8.59
C GLU A 75 8.16 -11.75 9.18
N LEU A 76 7.02 -11.70 8.51
CA LEU A 76 5.80 -11.12 9.09
C LEU A 76 5.38 -11.90 10.33
N SER A 77 5.36 -13.24 10.27
CA SER A 77 5.03 -14.09 11.41
C SER A 77 5.90 -13.76 12.62
N ARG A 78 7.22 -13.69 12.44
CA ARG A 78 8.15 -13.33 13.52
C ARG A 78 7.85 -11.96 14.12
N ARG A 79 7.53 -10.96 13.30
CA ARG A 79 7.23 -9.60 13.80
C ARG A 79 5.85 -9.48 14.46
N VAL A 80 4.89 -10.29 14.04
CA VAL A 80 3.48 -10.23 14.45
C VAL A 80 3.19 -11.14 15.66
N HIS A 81 3.88 -12.28 15.74
CA HIS A 81 3.67 -13.35 16.73
C HIS A 81 4.91 -13.65 17.58
N GLY A 82 6.11 -13.27 17.14
CA GLY A 82 7.38 -13.58 17.82
C GLY A 82 8.13 -14.77 17.22
N ASP A 83 7.47 -15.60 16.42
CA ASP A 83 8.02 -16.82 15.81
C ASP A 83 7.57 -16.98 14.34
N PRO A 84 8.25 -17.84 13.53
CA PRO A 84 7.89 -18.06 12.13
C PRO A 84 6.76 -19.09 11.90
N ASP A 85 6.29 -19.79 12.93
CA ASP A 85 5.42 -20.97 12.79
C ASP A 85 3.99 -20.61 12.38
N HIS A 86 3.64 -19.33 12.52
CA HIS A 86 2.36 -18.78 12.08
C HIS A 86 2.34 -18.30 10.62
N ALA A 87 3.31 -18.69 9.78
CA ALA A 87 3.37 -18.27 8.37
C ALA A 87 2.09 -18.59 7.55
N VAL A 88 1.40 -19.70 7.84
CA VAL A 88 0.12 -20.03 7.17
C VAL A 88 -0.99 -19.07 7.60
N THR A 89 -1.08 -18.79 8.90
CA THR A 89 -2.01 -17.80 9.45
C THR A 89 -1.76 -16.42 8.86
N VAL A 90 -0.50 -16.00 8.78
CA VAL A 90 -0.12 -14.73 8.15
C VAL A 90 -0.53 -14.67 6.68
N ARG A 91 -0.31 -15.75 5.91
CA ARG A 91 -0.79 -15.80 4.50
C ARG A 91 -2.29 -15.62 4.41
N ALA A 92 -3.05 -16.24 5.31
CA ALA A 92 -4.50 -16.10 5.36
C ALA A 92 -4.91 -14.66 5.73
N GLU A 93 -4.27 -14.04 6.72
CA GLU A 93 -4.51 -12.65 7.10
C GLU A 93 -4.19 -11.68 5.95
N VAL A 94 -3.03 -11.82 5.29
CA VAL A 94 -2.69 -10.99 4.13
C VAL A 94 -3.67 -11.23 2.98
N SER A 95 -4.13 -12.46 2.77
CA SER A 95 -5.15 -12.73 1.76
C SER A 95 -6.47 -12.02 2.07
N ARG A 96 -6.91 -12.00 3.33
CA ARG A 96 -8.12 -11.27 3.76
C ARG A 96 -7.93 -9.77 3.60
N LEU A 97 -6.80 -9.25 4.04
CA LEU A 97 -6.42 -7.86 3.86
C LEU A 97 -6.50 -7.44 2.39
N ARG A 98 -5.92 -8.23 1.47
CA ARG A 98 -5.96 -7.93 0.02
C ARG A 98 -7.36 -7.98 -0.59
N ARG A 99 -8.30 -8.74 -0.01
CA ARG A 99 -9.71 -8.68 -0.44
C ARG A 99 -10.35 -7.35 -0.06
N LEU A 100 -9.89 -6.73 1.02
CA LEU A 100 -10.38 -5.43 1.49
C LEU A 100 -9.72 -4.26 0.77
N VAL A 101 -8.41 -4.32 0.55
CA VAL A 101 -7.60 -3.19 0.05
C VAL A 101 -7.14 -3.35 -1.40
N GLY A 102 -7.49 -4.47 -2.04
CA GLY A 102 -7.13 -4.75 -3.42
C GLY A 102 -5.62 -4.94 -3.64
N SER A 103 -5.14 -4.33 -4.72
CA SER A 103 -3.75 -4.46 -5.20
C SER A 103 -2.75 -3.56 -4.47
N LEU A 104 -3.14 -2.81 -3.45
CA LEU A 104 -2.22 -1.94 -2.67
C LEU A 104 -1.07 -2.72 -2.03
N VAL A 105 -1.29 -4.01 -1.73
CA VAL A 105 -0.26 -4.94 -1.25
C VAL A 105 0.02 -5.98 -2.34
N SER A 106 1.28 -6.02 -2.78
CA SER A 106 1.76 -7.00 -3.75
C SER A 106 1.93 -8.39 -3.12
N THR A 107 1.91 -9.42 -3.98
CA THR A 107 2.21 -10.80 -3.60
C THR A 107 3.70 -11.01 -3.30
N GLN A 108 3.98 -12.04 -2.49
CA GLN A 108 5.27 -12.45 -1.95
C GLN A 108 6.50 -12.05 -2.82
N PRO A 109 7.49 -11.29 -2.25
CA PRO A 109 7.48 -10.70 -0.91
C PRO A 109 6.40 -9.63 -0.77
N TYR A 110 5.71 -9.62 0.38
CA TYR A 110 4.65 -8.67 0.69
C TYR A 110 5.23 -7.27 0.81
N ARG A 111 4.86 -6.41 -0.13
CA ARG A 111 5.31 -5.02 -0.22
C ARG A 111 4.16 -4.13 -0.65
N VAL A 112 4.29 -2.85 -0.38
CA VAL A 112 3.45 -1.82 -0.99
C VAL A 112 3.63 -1.89 -2.51
N ALA A 113 2.53 -1.85 -3.26
CA ALA A 113 2.59 -1.92 -4.72
C ALA A 113 3.31 -0.70 -5.32
N GLU A 114 3.91 -0.89 -6.49
CA GLU A 114 4.51 0.22 -7.23
C GLU A 114 3.45 1.27 -7.57
N GLY A 115 3.83 2.54 -7.48
CA GLY A 115 2.89 3.65 -7.66
C GLY A 115 1.98 3.90 -6.46
N VAL A 116 2.22 3.26 -5.31
CA VAL A 116 1.52 3.56 -4.04
C VAL A 116 2.48 4.26 -3.07
N ARG A 117 2.14 5.48 -2.65
CA ARG A 117 2.79 6.20 -1.55
C ARG A 117 1.98 5.98 -0.29
N MET A 118 2.53 5.19 0.64
CA MET A 118 1.86 4.87 1.90
C MET A 118 2.51 5.58 3.08
N THR A 119 1.70 6.32 3.85
CA THR A 119 2.09 7.00 5.08
C THR A 119 1.34 6.38 6.26
N VAL A 120 2.02 6.26 7.39
CA VAL A 120 1.41 5.78 8.64
C VAL A 120 1.30 6.96 9.60
N GLU A 121 0.08 7.31 9.97
CA GLU A 121 -0.21 8.34 10.95
C GLU A 121 -0.49 7.68 12.28
N ARG A 122 0.21 8.14 13.31
CA ARG A 122 0.00 7.70 14.69
C ARG A 122 -0.37 8.96 15.42
N GLY A 123 -1.54 8.99 16.03
CA GLY A 123 -1.96 10.17 16.78
C GLY A 123 -0.87 10.56 17.77
N GLU A 124 -0.48 11.83 17.80
CA GLU A 124 0.21 12.34 18.97
C GLU A 124 -0.72 12.06 20.16
N ALA A 125 -0.20 11.38 21.18
CA ALA A 125 -0.90 11.30 22.45
C ALA A 125 -1.04 12.75 22.94
N VAL A 126 -2.18 13.40 22.68
CA VAL A 126 -2.49 14.70 23.26
C VAL A 126 -2.38 14.50 24.77
N PRO A 127 -1.38 15.08 25.48
CA PRO A 127 -1.35 14.98 26.91
C PRO A 127 -2.64 15.64 27.39
N ARG A 128 -3.49 14.86 28.08
CA ARG A 128 -4.64 15.42 28.79
C ARG A 128 -4.06 16.37 29.84
N GLN A 129 -4.03 17.67 29.52
CA GLN A 129 -3.72 18.69 30.51
C GLN A 129 -4.86 18.65 31.54
N GLY A 130 -4.46 18.49 32.81
CA GLY A 130 -5.36 18.36 33.95
C GLY A 130 -5.93 19.69 34.44
#